data_AF-A0A662GBZ6-F1
#
_entry.id   AF-A0A662GBZ6-F1
#
_cell.length_a   1.000
_cell.length_b   1.000
_cell.length_c   1.000
_cell.angle_alpha   90.00
_cell.angle_beta   90.00
_cell.angle_gamma   90.00
#
_symmetry.space_group_name_H-M   'P 1'
#
loop_
_entity.id
_entity.type
_entity.pdbx_description
1 polymer ?
#
loop_
_entity_poly.entity_id
_entity_poly.type
_entity_poly.pdbx_seq_one_letter_code
_entity_poly.pdbx_strand_id
1 'polypeptide(L)'
;MNLNRALYLVLVTGMAISCSLYLAGLATHYLGTENPWLLNLATVILISTPVIQVGVAMIVFLVNREYYNAVVAAIVLMIMLVSVITGLSLH
;
A
#
# COMPACT_ATOMS: atom_id res chain seq x y z
N MET A 1 -8.76 -3.71 -21.67
CA MET A 1 -7.98 -4.58 -20.76
C MET A 1 -8.95 -5.12 -19.70
N ASN A 2 -8.95 -6.42 -19.42
CA ASN A 2 -9.85 -6.99 -18.40
C ASN A 2 -9.56 -6.35 -17.03
N LEU A 3 -10.58 -5.77 -16.41
CA LEU A 3 -10.53 -5.11 -15.10
C LEU A 3 -9.74 -5.91 -14.07
N ASN A 4 -10.08 -7.19 -13.98
CA ASN A 4 -9.45 -8.15 -13.08
C ASN A 4 -7.95 -8.29 -13.32
N ARG A 5 -7.50 -8.19 -14.57
CA ARG A 5 -6.07 -8.28 -14.92
C ARG A 5 -5.31 -7.03 -14.50
N ALA A 6 -5.92 -5.85 -14.61
CA ALA A 6 -5.30 -4.60 -14.19
C ALA A 6 -5.20 -4.51 -12.65
N LEU A 7 -6.29 -4.84 -11.94
CA LEU A 7 -6.29 -4.92 -10.48
C LEU A 7 -5.28 -5.95 -9.97
N TYR A 8 -5.25 -7.13 -10.58
CA TYR A 8 -4.28 -8.17 -10.24
C TYR A 8 -2.84 -7.71 -10.44
N LEU A 9 -2.53 -7.04 -11.55
CA LEU A 9 -1.20 -6.49 -11.79
C LEU A 9 -0.79 -5.47 -10.72
N VAL A 10 -1.67 -4.54 -10.37
CA VAL A 10 -1.41 -3.52 -9.34
C VAL A 10 -1.18 -4.16 -7.97
N LEU A 11 -1.97 -5.18 -7.62
CA LEU A 11 -1.84 -5.91 -6.37
C LEU A 11 -0.52 -6.68 -6.31
N VAL A 12 -0.21 -7.46 -7.34
CA VAL A 12 1.00 -8.30 -7.39
C VAL A 12 2.27 -7.46 -7.42
N THR A 13 2.29 -6.39 -8.22
CA THR A 13 3.47 -5.51 -8.31
C THR A 13 3.71 -4.78 -6.99
N GLY A 14 2.67 -4.22 -6.36
CA GLY A 14 2.84 -3.57 -5.06
C GLY A 14 3.22 -4.56 -3.96
N MET A 15 2.68 -5.79 -3.96
CA MET A 15 3.10 -6.84 -3.02
C MET A 15 4.58 -7.22 -3.21
N ALA A 16 5.05 -7.37 -4.45
CA ALA A 16 6.44 -7.68 -4.75
C ALA A 16 7.39 -6.56 -4.29
N ILE A 17 7.01 -5.29 -4.51
CA ILE A 17 7.79 -4.13 -4.06
C ILE A 17 7.86 -4.08 -2.54
N SER A 18 6.71 -4.21 -1.85
CA SER A 18 6.66 -4.21 -0.38
C SER A 18 7.48 -5.35 0.23
N CYS A 19 7.40 -6.56 -0.34
CA CYS A 19 8.18 -7.71 0.11
C CYS A 19 9.69 -7.45 -0.05
N SER A 20 10.10 -6.90 -1.19
CA SER A 20 11.50 -6.57 -1.48
C SER A 20 12.04 -5.53 -0.50
N LEU A 21 11.27 -4.47 -0.22
CA LEU A 21 11.65 -3.41 0.72
C LEU A 21 11.73 -3.90 2.16
N TYR A 22 10.78 -4.75 2.57
CA TYR A 22 10.80 -5.36 3.90
C TYR A 22 12.04 -6.24 4.08
N LEU A 23 12.36 -7.11 3.11
CA LEU A 23 13.54 -7.95 3.15
C LEU A 23 14.84 -7.12 3.15
N ALA A 24 14.89 -6.05 2.36
CA ALA A 24 16.03 -5.13 2.36
C ALA A 24 16.20 -4.45 3.74
N GLY A 25 15.12 -3.94 4.33
CA GLY A 25 15.15 -3.36 5.67
C GLY A 25 15.62 -4.36 6.72
N LEU A 26 15.08 -5.59 6.69
CA LEU A 26 15.47 -6.66 7.60
C LEU A 26 16.95 -7.03 7.46
N ALA A 27 17.45 -7.15 6.22
CA ALA A 27 18.85 -7.43 5.95
C ALA A 27 19.77 -6.33 6.50
N THR A 28 19.41 -5.05 6.33
CA THR A 28 20.21 -3.94 6.88
C THR A 28 20.25 -3.91 8.40
N HIS A 29 19.16 -4.31 9.07
CA HIS A 29 19.11 -4.42 10.53
C HIS A 29 20.03 -5.56 11.02
N TYR A 30 19.97 -6.74 10.40
CA TYR A 30 20.85 -7.87 10.76
C TYR A 30 22.33 -7.61 10.49
N LEU A 31 22.66 -6.81 9.47
CA LEU A 31 24.03 -6.44 9.14
C LEU A 31 24.59 -5.31 10.02
N GLY A 32 23.78 -4.70 10.89
CA GLY A 32 24.17 -3.57 11.74
C GLY A 32 24.52 -2.30 10.95
N THR A 33 24.29 -2.27 9.64
CA THR A 33 24.47 -1.10 8.77
C THR A 33 23.16 -0.31 8.71
N GLU A 34 22.62 0.01 9.87
CA GLU A 34 21.34 0.68 10.00
C GLU A 34 21.47 2.10 9.43
N ASN A 35 20.90 2.31 8.24
CA ASN A 35 20.76 3.65 7.71
C ASN A 35 19.34 4.16 8.05
N PRO A 36 19.19 5.06 9.03
CA PRO A 36 17.88 5.54 9.47
C PRO A 36 17.10 6.21 8.33
N TRP A 37 17.80 6.78 7.34
CA TRP A 37 17.16 7.36 6.16
C TRP A 37 16.52 6.29 5.26
N LEU A 38 17.21 5.16 5.07
CA LEU A 38 16.72 4.04 4.25
C LEU A 38 15.51 3.35 4.91
N LEU A 39 15.55 3.18 6.24
CA LEU A 39 14.46 2.61 7.04
C LEU A 39 13.21 3.50 7.02
N ASN A 40 13.38 4.82 7.13
CA ASN A 40 12.26 5.77 7.02
C ASN A 40 11.64 5.73 5.61
N LEU A 41 12.47 5.71 4.56
CA LEU A 41 11.98 5.56 3.19
C LEU A 41 11.20 4.27 2.98
N ALA A 42 11.74 3.14 3.45
CA ALA A 42 11.07 1.85 3.34
C ALA A 42 9.72 1.88 4.07
N THR A 43 9.68 2.44 5.29
CA THR A 43 8.45 2.59 6.07
C THR A 43 7.40 3.42 5.34
N VAL A 44 7.79 4.58 4.79
CA VAL A 44 6.88 5.43 4.01
C VAL A 44 6.33 4.69 2.80
N ILE A 45 7.17 3.94 2.07
CA ILE A 45 6.73 3.18 0.90
C ILE A 45 5.76 2.05 1.32
N LEU A 46 6.09 1.29 2.38
CA LEU A 46 5.25 0.20 2.89
C LEU A 46 3.88 0.69 3.36
N ILE A 47 3.82 1.84 4.04
CA ILE A 47 2.56 2.44 4.50
C ILE A 47 1.74 3.01 3.33
N SER A 48 2.41 3.66 2.36
CA SER A 48 1.72 4.29 1.23
C SER A 48 1.25 3.29 0.16
N THR A 49 1.91 2.15 0.00
CA THR A 49 1.57 1.14 -1.01
C THR A 49 0.10 0.69 -0.96
N PRO A 50 -0.46 0.22 0.19
CA PRO A 50 -1.86 -0.18 0.25
C PRO A 50 -2.83 0.99 -0.01
N VAL A 51 -2.49 2.21 0.44
CA VAL A 51 -3.30 3.42 0.18
C VAL A 51 -3.39 3.70 -1.32
N ILE A 52 -2.26 3.63 -2.02
CA ILE A 52 -2.20 3.82 -3.48
C ILE A 52 -2.97 2.70 -4.20
N GLN A 53 -2.79 1.43 -3.79
CA GLN A 53 -3.49 0.30 -4.41
C GLN A 53 -5.01 0.42 -4.28
N VAL A 54 -5.53 0.77 -3.11
CA VAL A 54 -6.98 0.95 -2.90
C VAL A 54 -7.48 2.19 -3.64
N GLY A 55 -6.71 3.28 -3.67
CA GLY A 55 -7.04 4.46 -4.46
C GLY A 55 -7.16 4.15 -5.96
N VAL A 56 -6.21 3.39 -6.51
CA VAL A 56 -6.26 2.92 -7.91
C VAL A 56 -7.46 2.01 -8.14
N ALA A 57 -7.73 1.06 -7.23
CA ALA A 57 -8.88 0.18 -7.35
C ALA A 57 -10.21 0.97 -7.35
N MET A 58 -10.33 1.99 -6.48
CA MET A 58 -11.49 2.87 -6.43
C MET A 58 -11.71 3.64 -7.73
N ILE A 59 -10.66 4.26 -8.28
CA ILE A 59 -10.72 4.95 -9.59
C ILE A 59 -11.20 3.98 -10.67
N VAL A 60 -10.64 2.78 -10.67
CA VAL A 60 -10.96 1.73 -11.61
C VAL A 60 -12.43 1.30 -11.49
N PHE A 61 -12.97 1.11 -10.28
CA PHE A 61 -14.39 0.81 -10.08
C PHE A 61 -15.32 1.95 -10.51
N LEU A 62 -14.94 3.21 -10.24
CA LEU A 62 -15.70 4.39 -10.67
C LEU A 62 -15.79 4.50 -12.20
N VAL A 63 -14.66 4.28 -12.90
CA VAL A 63 -14.62 4.33 -14.38
C VAL A 63 -15.51 3.24 -14.99
N ASN A 64 -15.58 2.06 -14.37
CA ASN A 64 -16.42 0.96 -14.84
C ASN A 64 -17.88 1.03 -14.34
N ARG A 65 -18.26 2.11 -13.63
CA ARG A 65 -19.58 2.32 -13.02
C ARG A 65 -20.00 1.22 -12.04
N GLU A 66 -19.03 0.55 -11.43
CA GLU A 66 -19.25 -0.45 -10.38
C GLU A 66 -19.39 0.22 -9.02
N TYR A 67 -20.51 0.91 -8.80
CA TYR A 67 -20.71 1.75 -7.61
C TYR A 67 -20.63 0.98 -6.29
N TYR A 68 -21.13 -0.25 -6.22
CA TYR A 68 -21.02 -1.08 -5.03
C TYR A 68 -19.55 -1.36 -4.65
N ASN A 69 -18.72 -1.74 -5.63
CA ASN A 69 -17.31 -2.02 -5.42
C ASN A 69 -16.52 -0.74 -5.09
N ALA A 70 -16.89 0.39 -5.70
CA ALA A 70 -16.30 1.69 -5.39
C ALA A 70 -16.58 2.12 -3.94
N VAL A 71 -17.81 1.91 -3.44
CA VAL A 71 -18.17 2.21 -2.05
C VAL A 71 -17.40 1.33 -1.07
N VAL A 72 -17.26 0.02 -1.36
CA VAL A 72 -16.44 -0.87 -0.53
C VAL A 72 -14.98 -0.42 -0.52
N ALA A 73 -14.40 -0.08 -1.68
CA ALA A 73 -13.04 0.44 -1.77
C ALA A 73 -12.87 1.76 -0.98
N ALA A 74 -13.86 2.65 -1.02
CA ALA A 74 -13.84 3.90 -0.25
C ALA A 74 -13.87 3.64 1.27
N ILE A 75 -14.69 2.71 1.74
CA ILE A 75 -14.73 2.31 3.16
C ILE A 75 -13.36 1.75 3.58
N VAL A 76 -12.78 0.87 2.77
CA VAL A 76 -11.46 0.30 3.03
C VAL A 76 -10.39 1.40 3.09
N LEU A 77 -10.41 2.35 2.16
CA LEU A 77 -9.49 3.49 2.15
C LEU A 77 -9.62 4.34 3.42
N MET A 78 -10.85 4.59 3.89
CA MET A 78 -11.10 5.32 5.13
C MET A 78 -10.57 4.59 6.35
N ILE A 79 -10.78 3.27 6.45
CA ILE A 79 -10.22 2.46 7.55
C ILE A 79 -8.69 2.55 7.54
N MET A 80 -8.05 2.39 6.37
CA MET A 80 -6.59 2.50 6.24
C MET A 80 -6.08 3.87 6.69
N LEU A 81 -6.73 4.96 6.27
CA LEU A 81 -6.34 6.31 6.67
C LEU A 81 -6.45 6.51 8.18
N VAL A 82 -7.55 6.03 8.79
CA VAL A 82 -7.70 6.07 10.25
C VAL A 82 -6.60 5.26 10.93
N SER A 83 -6.28 4.06 10.45
CA SER A 83 -5.19 3.23 11.00
C SER A 83 -3.82 3.89 10.91
N VAL A 84 -3.53 4.58 9.80
CA VAL A 84 -2.26 5.34 9.64
C VAL A 84 -2.22 6.52 10.60
N ILE A 85 -3.30 7.29 10.70
CA ILE A 85 -3.38 8.45 11.61
C ILE A 85 -3.24 8.01 13.07
N THR A 86 -3.96 6.96 13.49
CA THR A 86 -3.85 6.45 14.85
C THR A 86 -2.47 5.86 15.13
N GLY A 87 -1.88 5.15 14.17
CA GLY A 87 -0.52 4.63 14.26
C GLY A 87 0.53 5.73 14.44
N LEU A 88 0.39 6.85 13.73
CA LEU A 88 1.28 8.02 13.86
C LEU A 88 1.04 8.84 15.13
N SER A 89 -0.17 8.81 15.70
CA SER A 89 -0.53 9.61 16.88
C SER A 89 -0.21 8.90 18.20
N LEU A 90 -0.08 7.57 18.18
CA LEU A 90 0.19 6.71 19.35
C LEU A 90 1.67 6.26 19.45
N HIS A 91 2.53 6.73 18.54
CA HIS A 91 3.99 6.57 18.55
C HIS A 91 4.67 7.92 18.77
#